data_AF-A0A2C1DLQ3-F1
#
_entry.id   AF-A0A2C1DLQ3-F1
#
_cell.length_a   1.000
_cell.length_b   1.000
_cell.length_c   1.000
_cell.angle_alpha   90.00
_cell.angle_beta   90.00
_cell.angle_gamma   90.00
#
_symmetry.space_group_name_H-M   'P 1'
#
loop_
_entity.id
_entity.type
_entity.pdbx_description
1 polymer ?
#
loop_
_entity_poly.entity_id
_entity_poly.type
_entity_poly.pdbx_seq_one_letter_code
_entity_poly.pdbx_strand_id
1 'polypeptide(L)'
;MGNEKVRMKLSLSENVHHYVQEYMEENNITHPGDAISKICMEHQASKNTEWSLNYISEVVSKNLHDILKSELTKIRLGANSADRNTQVLI
;
A
#
# COMPACT_ATOMS: atom_id res chain seq x y z
N MET A 1 28.92 5.89 -14.30
CA MET A 1 29.13 4.79 -13.32
C MET A 1 28.72 3.50 -14.02
N GLY A 2 29.58 2.48 -13.98
CA GLY A 2 29.62 1.41 -14.98
C GLY A 2 28.34 0.62 -15.14
N ASN A 3 27.99 0.32 -16.40
CA ASN A 3 26.93 -0.61 -16.80
C ASN A 3 27.43 -2.07 -16.58
N GLU A 4 27.88 -2.39 -15.37
CA GLU A 4 28.38 -3.73 -15.06
C GLU A 4 27.20 -4.72 -14.96
N LYS A 5 26.95 -5.40 -16.08
CA LYS A 5 25.98 -6.50 -16.14
C LYS A 5 26.64 -7.77 -15.61
N VAL A 6 26.11 -8.31 -14.52
CA VAL A 6 26.51 -9.62 -14.00
C VAL A 6 25.83 -10.71 -14.83
N ARG A 7 26.63 -11.65 -15.37
CA ARG A 7 26.09 -12.80 -16.12
C ARG A 7 25.59 -13.87 -15.15
N MET A 8 24.37 -14.36 -15.39
CA MET A 8 23.74 -15.38 -14.57
C MET A 8 23.22 -16.51 -15.47
N LYS A 9 23.52 -17.76 -15.11
CA LYS A 9 22.92 -18.94 -15.75
C LYS A 9 21.63 -19.27 -15.00
N LEU A 10 20.53 -19.36 -15.75
CA LEU A 10 19.19 -19.47 -15.20
C LEU A 10 18.46 -20.66 -15.78
N SER A 11 17.53 -21.21 -15.01
CA SER A 11 16.50 -22.12 -15.48
C SER A 11 15.16 -21.57 -15.01
N LEU A 12 14.24 -21.35 -15.94
CA LEU A 12 12.93 -20.79 -15.69
C LEU A 12 11.88 -21.84 -15.98
N SER A 13 10.76 -21.81 -15.26
CA SER A 13 9.59 -22.58 -15.66
C SER A 13 9.05 -22.03 -16.99
N GLU A 14 8.31 -22.86 -17.73
CA GLU A 14 7.74 -22.50 -19.02
C GLU A 14 6.85 -21.24 -18.92
N ASN A 15 6.01 -21.18 -17.89
CA ASN A 15 5.13 -20.03 -17.63
C ASN A 15 5.92 -18.73 -17.40
N VAL A 16 7.03 -18.79 -16.67
CA VAL A 16 7.86 -17.61 -16.40
C VAL A 16 8.60 -17.19 -17.66
N HIS A 17 9.08 -18.15 -18.46
CA HIS A 17 9.70 -17.87 -19.74
C HIS A 17 8.72 -17.17 -20.69
N HIS A 18 7.49 -17.68 -20.81
CA HIS A 18 6.43 -17.09 -21.62
C HIS A 18 6.12 -15.66 -21.20
N TYR A 19 5.90 -15.45 -19.91
CA TYR A 19 5.63 -14.12 -19.36
C TYR A 19 6.76 -13.12 -19.68
N VAL A 20 8.02 -13.53 -19.57
CA VAL A 20 9.16 -12.67 -19.92
C VAL A 20 9.16 -12.35 -21.42
N GLN A 21 8.80 -13.29 -22.31
CA GLN A 21 8.68 -13.03 -23.74
C GLN A 21 7.57 -12.02 -24.07
N GLU A 22 6.36 -12.21 -23.52
CA GLU A 22 5.26 -11.26 -23.71
C GLU A 22 5.62 -9.87 -23.21
N TYR A 23 6.20 -9.79 -22.00
CA TYR A 23 6.65 -8.53 -21.44
C TYR A 23 7.72 -7.86 -22.31
N MET A 24 8.62 -8.64 -22.92
CA MET A 24 9.61 -8.13 -23.86
C MET A 24 8.97 -7.51 -25.10
N GLU A 25 7.98 -8.19 -25.70
CA GLU A 25 7.25 -7.69 -26.87
C GLU A 25 6.50 -6.40 -26.55
N GLU A 26 5.72 -6.38 -25.46
CA GLU A 26 4.95 -5.22 -25.02
C GLU A 26 5.82 -4.00 -24.72
N ASN A 27 7.02 -4.23 -24.19
CA ASN A 27 7.93 -3.16 -23.76
C ASN A 27 9.06 -2.86 -24.75
N ASN A 28 9.04 -3.47 -25.94
CA ASN A 28 10.08 -3.33 -26.98
C ASN A 28 11.49 -3.66 -26.46
N ILE A 29 11.62 -4.70 -25.63
CA ILE A 29 12.88 -5.14 -25.02
C ILE A 29 13.43 -6.31 -25.82
N THR A 30 14.71 -6.23 -26.20
CA THR A 30 15.38 -7.26 -27.01
C THR A 30 16.10 -8.33 -26.19
N HIS A 31 16.46 -8.02 -24.94
CA HIS A 31 17.23 -8.93 -24.09
C HIS A 31 16.42 -9.38 -22.87
N PRO A 32 16.26 -10.69 -22.63
CA PRO A 32 15.55 -11.21 -21.45
C PRO A 32 16.12 -10.71 -20.13
N GLY A 33 17.44 -10.50 -20.04
CA GLY A 33 18.06 -9.94 -18.84
C GLY A 33 17.60 -8.51 -18.53
N ASP A 34 17.35 -7.70 -19.56
CA ASP A 34 16.85 -6.34 -19.39
C ASP A 34 15.37 -6.34 -19.00
N ALA A 35 14.59 -7.27 -19.53
CA ALA A 35 13.20 -7.50 -19.12
C ALA A 35 13.10 -7.94 -17.66
N ILE A 36 13.89 -8.95 -17.26
CA ILE A 36 13.96 -9.40 -15.87
C ILE A 36 14.39 -8.26 -14.94
N SER A 37 15.39 -7.47 -15.33
CA SER A 37 15.82 -6.30 -14.55
C SER A 37 14.67 -5.30 -14.35
N LYS A 38 13.94 -4.99 -15.43
CA LYS A 38 12.82 -4.04 -15.39
C LYS A 38 11.67 -4.55 -14.53
N ILE A 39 11.27 -5.81 -14.70
CA ILE A 39 10.25 -6.48 -13.87
C ILE A 39 10.63 -6.42 -12.38
N CYS A 40 11.89 -6.70 -12.04
CA CYS A 40 12.36 -6.63 -10.66
C CYS A 40 12.29 -5.20 -10.09
N MET A 41 12.65 -4.18 -10.88
CA MET A 41 12.54 -2.77 -10.47
C MET A 41 11.08 -2.36 -10.26
N GLU A 42 10.18 -2.75 -11.17
CA GLU A 42 8.74 -2.49 -11.07
C GLU A 42 8.12 -3.19 -9.85
N HIS A 43 8.53 -4.44 -9.58
CA HIS A 43 8.11 -5.17 -8.40
C HIS A 43 8.58 -4.48 -7.11
N GLN A 44 9.84 -4.04 -7.06
CA GLN A 44 10.38 -3.30 -5.91
C GLN A 44 9.63 -1.98 -5.68
N ALA A 45 9.36 -1.23 -6.75
CA ALA A 45 8.58 0.00 -6.67
C ALA A 45 7.15 -0.25 -6.18
N SER A 46 6.50 -1.30 -6.70
CA SER A 46 5.14 -1.70 -6.30
C SER A 46 5.08 -2.10 -4.83
N LYS A 47 6.06 -2.85 -4.34
CA LYS A 47 6.18 -3.23 -2.93
C LYS A 47 6.33 -2.00 -2.03
N ASN A 48 7.15 -1.02 -2.43
CA ASN A 48 7.29 0.22 -1.67
C ASN A 48 5.98 1.02 -1.62
N THR A 49 5.23 1.08 -2.73
CA THR A 49 3.91 1.71 -2.78
C THR A 49 2.89 1.00 -1.91
N GLU A 50 2.85 -0.34 -1.93
CA GLU A 50 1.96 -1.13 -1.08
C GLU A 50 2.23 -0.90 0.41
N TRP A 51 3.50 -0.84 0.82
CA TRP A 51 3.90 -0.47 2.18
C TRP A 51 3.40 0.92 2.56
N SER A 52 3.51 1.89 1.65
CA SER A 52 2.97 3.24 1.86
C SER A 52 1.45 3.24 2.01
N LEU A 53 0.72 2.47 1.20
CA LEU A 53 -0.74 2.38 1.26
C LEU A 53 -1.22 1.77 2.59
N ASN A 54 -0.58 0.70 3.04
CA ASN A 54 -0.91 0.08 4.32
C ASN A 54 -0.69 1.05 5.50
N TYR A 55 0.44 1.77 5.49
CA TYR A 55 0.73 2.78 6.50
C TYR A 55 -0.28 3.93 6.48
N ILE A 56 -0.62 4.46 5.29
CA ILE A 56 -1.62 5.51 5.15
C ILE A 56 -2.98 5.04 5.68
N SER A 57 -3.40 3.82 5.32
CA SER A 57 -4.66 3.23 5.79
C SER A 57 -4.71 3.13 7.31
N GLU A 58 -3.62 2.70 7.94
CA GLU A 58 -3.50 2.63 9.40
C GLU A 58 -3.61 4.01 10.06
N VAL A 59 -2.86 5.00 9.55
CA VAL A 59 -2.87 6.37 10.06
C VAL A 59 -4.27 6.99 9.92
N VAL A 60 -4.92 6.82 8.77
CA VAL A 60 -6.28 7.33 8.54
C VAL A 60 -7.27 6.65 9.48
N SER A 61 -7.22 5.33 9.61
CA SER A 61 -8.10 4.55 10.48
C SER A 61 -7.97 4.99 11.95
N LYS A 62 -6.73 5.20 12.41
CA LYS A 62 -6.46 5.68 13.77
C LYS A 62 -7.00 7.09 14.00
N ASN A 63 -6.74 8.02 13.06
CA ASN A 63 -7.26 9.39 13.16
C ASN A 63 -8.79 9.41 13.20
N LEU A 64 -9.45 8.62 12.34
CA LEU A 64 -10.90 8.49 12.35
C LEU A 64 -11.42 7.91 13.68
N HIS A 65 -10.77 6.88 14.21
CA HIS A 65 -11.11 6.32 15.52
C HIS A 65 -11.04 7.37 16.64
N ASP A 66 -9.94 8.13 16.69
CA ASP A 66 -9.73 9.14 17.72
C ASP A 66 -10.75 10.29 17.62
N ILE A 67 -11.05 10.76 16.41
CA ILE A 67 -12.08 11.78 16.17
C ILE A 67 -13.46 11.26 16.61
N LEU A 68 -13.86 10.07 16.15
CA LEU A 68 -15.16 9.50 16.50
C LEU A 68 -15.30 9.29 18.00
N LYS A 69 -14.26 8.78 18.67
CA LYS A 69 -14.25 8.60 20.12
C LYS A 69 -14.41 9.93 20.86
N SER A 70 -13.75 10.99 20.39
CA SER A 70 -13.87 12.33 20.95
C SER A 70 -15.29 12.86 20.81
N GLU A 71 -15.88 12.79 19.61
CA GLU A 71 -17.24 13.28 19.36
C GLU A 71 -18.29 12.49 20.15
N LEU A 72 -18.18 11.16 20.19
CA LEU A 72 -19.07 10.33 21.03
C LEU A 72 -18.96 10.66 22.52
N THR A 73 -17.75 10.97 23.00
CA THR A 73 -17.55 11.39 24.39
C THR A 73 -18.22 12.72 24.67
N LYS A 74 -18.12 13.70 23.76
CA LYS A 74 -18.81 14.99 23.87
C LYS A 74 -20.32 14.82 23.88
N ILE A 75 -20.87 14.00 22.98
CA ILE A 75 -22.31 13.69 22.94
C ILE A 75 -22.77 13.11 24.28
N ARG A 76 -22.04 12.12 24.82
CA ARG A 76 -22.36 11.51 26.11
C ARG A 76 -22.35 12.53 27.25
N LEU A 77 -21.34 13.41 27.30
CA LEU A 77 -21.25 14.46 28.32
C LEU A 77 -22.39 15.47 28.19
N GLY A 78 -22.73 15.87 26.96
CA GLY A 78 -23.87 16.75 26.67
C GLY A 78 -25.19 16.14 27.14
N ALA A 79 -25.44 14.88 26.78
CA ALA A 79 -26.65 14.15 27.20
C ALA A 79 -26.76 14.06 28.73
N ASN A 80 -25.66 13.72 29.42
CA ASN A 80 -25.65 13.66 30.88
C ASN A 80 -25.88 15.03 31.53
N SER A 81 -25.33 16.10 30.95
CA SER A 81 -25.55 17.46 31.46
C SER A 81 -26.99 17.94 31.26
N ALA A 82 -27.61 17.59 30.12
CA ALA A 82 -29.00 17.90 29.85
C ALA A 82 -29.94 17.15 30.80
N ASP A 83 -29.72 15.83 30.98
CA ASP A 83 -30.50 15.00 31.92
C ASP A 83 -30.44 15.53 33.36
N ARG A 84 -29.22 15.85 33.84
CA ARG A 84 -29.03 16.41 35.18
C ARG A 84 -29.71 17.77 35.34
N ASN A 85 -29.68 18.62 34.32
CA ASN A 85 -30.36 19.91 34.36
C ASN A 85 -31.88 19.76 34.36
N THR A 86 -32.43 18.76 33.64
CA THR A 86 -33.86 18.45 33.68
C THR A 86 -34.30 17.94 35.06
N GLN A 87 -33.52 17.10 35.74
CA GLN A 87 -33.84 16.64 37.10
C GLN A 87 -33.84 17.75 38.17
N VAL A 88 -33.12 18.84 37.95
CA VAL A 88 -33.12 20.00 38.88
C VAL A 88 -34.34 20.90 38.67
N LEU A 89 -34.97 20.84 37.50
CA LEU A 89 -36.12 21.68 37.12
C LEU A 89 -37.49 21.06 37.47
N ILE A 90 -37.53 19.79 37.88
CA ILE A 90 -38.74 19.04 38.28
C ILE A 90 -38.74 18.87 39.79
#